data_AF-A0A6G4XTI4-F1
#
_entry.id   AF-A0A6G4XTI4-F1
#
_cell.length_a   1.000
_cell.length_b   1.000
_cell.length_c   1.000
_cell.angle_alpha   90.00
_cell.angle_beta   90.00
_cell.angle_gamma   90.00
#
_symmetry.space_group_name_H-M   'P 1'
#
loop_
_entity.id
_entity.type
_entity.pdbx_description
1 polymer ?
#
loop_
_entity_poly.entity_id
_entity_poly.type
_entity_poly.pdbx_seq_one_letter_code
_entity_poly.pdbx_strand_id
1 'polypeptide(L)'
;MPNQSAEDWTTYADHVVVVTATSEQELPPTSKEVAAGEGLINRTVRLKVDKVLWSNPNAATPAPKTWDFNALGWEFTDGNQDNRRLMAMADRPRVEVGHTYIMAMEWEPAECRGEGAATGAWMGLGEGSELPYDNKVIGKGEEEGRLQDPPNAARAGVTETAPAGLEEELAGATETALVSQLNEAAASPASSSVLGAQAGCS
;
A
#
# COMPACT_ATOMS: atom_id res chain seq x y z
N MET A 1 -9.00 5.52 -4.33
CA MET A 1 -10.22 4.70 -4.32
C MET A 1 -10.57 4.37 -2.87
N PRO A 2 -11.78 3.91 -2.54
CA PRO A 2 -12.02 3.31 -1.23
C PRO A 2 -11.04 2.16 -0.99
N ASN A 3 -10.45 2.08 0.20
CA ASN A 3 -9.37 1.13 0.50
C ASN A 3 -9.25 0.80 2.00
N GLN A 4 -10.29 1.07 2.80
CA GLN A 4 -10.20 0.98 4.26
C GLN A 4 -10.91 -0.24 4.85
N SER A 5 -11.75 -0.94 4.08
CA SER A 5 -12.50 -2.12 4.52
C SER A 5 -12.16 -3.38 3.74
N ALA A 6 -12.57 -4.55 4.25
CA ALA A 6 -12.47 -5.80 3.51
C ALA A 6 -13.30 -5.78 2.19
N GLU A 7 -14.43 -5.07 2.17
CA GLU A 7 -15.23 -4.87 0.95
C GLU A 7 -14.46 -4.04 -0.09
N ASP A 8 -13.80 -2.97 0.34
CA ASP A 8 -12.96 -2.17 -0.56
C ASP A 8 -11.83 -3.00 -1.16
N TRP A 9 -11.10 -3.74 -0.31
CA TRP A 9 -9.97 -4.56 -0.75
C TRP A 9 -10.41 -5.65 -1.72
N THR A 10 -11.53 -6.32 -1.46
CA THR A 10 -12.04 -7.37 -2.36
C THR A 10 -12.67 -6.84 -3.64
N THR A 11 -13.11 -5.58 -3.63
CA THR A 11 -13.65 -4.91 -4.82
C THR A 11 -12.54 -4.46 -5.77
N TYR A 12 -11.46 -3.88 -5.24
CA TYR A 12 -10.46 -3.19 -6.06
C TYR A 12 -9.12 -3.93 -6.19
N ALA A 13 -8.74 -4.79 -5.22
CA ALA A 13 -7.48 -5.52 -5.34
C ALA A 13 -7.57 -6.69 -6.33
N ASP A 14 -6.48 -6.93 -7.03
CA ASP A 14 -6.22 -8.21 -7.67
C ASP A 14 -5.71 -9.23 -6.65
N HIS A 15 -4.85 -8.78 -5.74
CA HIS A 15 -4.24 -9.63 -4.71
C HIS A 15 -4.08 -8.92 -3.37
N VAL A 16 -4.14 -9.71 -2.29
CA VAL A 16 -3.68 -9.29 -0.97
C VAL A 16 -2.49 -10.16 -0.60
N VAL A 17 -1.36 -9.54 -0.27
CA VAL A 17 -0.06 -10.20 -0.11
C VAL A 17 0.62 -9.85 1.21
N VAL A 18 1.38 -10.79 1.76
CA VAL A 18 2.40 -10.53 2.77
C VAL A 18 3.70 -10.20 2.05
N VAL A 19 4.33 -9.09 2.42
CA VAL A 19 5.58 -8.63 1.85
C VAL A 19 6.62 -8.32 2.92
N THR A 20 7.90 -8.50 2.57
CA THR A 20 9.03 -7.99 3.34
C THR A 20 9.71 -6.88 2.54
N ALA A 21 9.96 -5.74 3.18
CA ALA A 21 10.79 -4.67 2.60
C ALA A 21 12.27 -5.05 2.67
N THR A 22 12.93 -5.18 1.51
CA THR A 22 14.27 -5.78 1.40
C THR A 22 15.37 -4.78 1.04
N SER A 23 15.04 -3.72 0.31
CA SER A 23 15.97 -2.64 0.00
C SER A 23 15.19 -1.38 -0.35
N GLU A 24 15.85 -0.24 -0.30
CA GLU A 24 15.31 1.03 -0.78
C GLU A 24 16.30 1.74 -1.71
N GLN A 25 15.75 2.58 -2.58
CA GLN A 25 16.51 3.46 -3.44
C GLN A 25 15.87 4.84 -3.42
N GLU A 26 16.69 5.86 -3.18
CA GLU A 26 16.26 7.26 -3.31
C GLU A 26 16.10 7.63 -4.79
N LEU A 27 15.05 8.40 -5.06
CA LEU A 27 14.82 9.05 -6.33
C LEU A 27 15.23 10.51 -6.17
N PRO A 28 16.25 10.98 -6.93
CA PRO A 28 16.73 12.35 -6.77
C PRO A 28 15.63 13.35 -7.12
N PRO A 29 15.60 14.52 -6.46
CA PRO A 29 14.67 15.59 -6.79
C PRO A 29 14.82 16.02 -8.26
N THR A 30 13.73 16.52 -8.83
CA THR A 30 13.77 17.10 -10.17
C THR A 30 14.65 18.34 -10.21
N SER A 31 15.20 18.67 -11.38
CA SER A 31 15.98 19.91 -11.56
C SER A 31 15.18 21.17 -11.21
N LYS A 32 13.86 21.13 -11.35
CA LYS A 32 12.94 22.21 -10.97
C LYS A 32 12.88 22.38 -9.44
N GLU A 33 12.77 21.31 -8.68
CA GLU A 33 12.79 21.34 -7.21
C GLU A 33 14.15 21.82 -6.70
N VAL A 34 15.25 21.30 -7.26
CA VAL A 34 16.60 21.76 -6.92
C VAL A 34 16.75 23.26 -7.18
N ALA A 35 16.26 23.77 -8.31
CA ALA A 35 16.31 25.19 -8.65
C ALA A 35 15.42 26.06 -7.75
N ALA A 36 14.31 25.51 -7.25
CA ALA A 36 13.43 26.19 -6.28
C ALA A 36 14.03 26.22 -4.86
N GLY A 37 15.01 25.36 -4.57
CA GLY A 37 15.59 25.21 -3.24
C GLY A 37 14.70 24.42 -2.28
N GLU A 38 13.65 23.78 -2.78
CA GLU A 38 12.72 22.97 -2.00
C GLU A 38 12.11 21.87 -2.86
N GLY A 39 11.73 20.76 -2.24
CA GLY A 39 11.05 19.68 -2.94
C GLY A 39 11.10 18.34 -2.21
N LEU A 40 10.80 17.28 -2.95
CA LEU A 40 10.72 15.92 -2.44
C LEU A 40 11.90 15.08 -2.93
N ILE A 41 12.45 14.28 -2.03
CA ILE A 41 13.33 13.16 -2.32
C ILE A 41 12.45 11.93 -2.17
N ASN A 42 11.86 11.44 -3.26
CA ASN A 42 11.04 10.23 -3.23
C ASN A 42 11.91 8.99 -3.05
N ARG A 43 11.28 7.84 -2.81
CA ARG A 43 12.01 6.56 -2.79
C ARG A 43 11.18 5.42 -3.35
N THR A 44 11.88 4.43 -3.85
CA THR A 44 11.32 3.14 -4.24
C THR A 44 11.80 2.10 -3.26
N VAL A 45 10.88 1.34 -2.68
CA VAL A 45 11.14 0.23 -1.77
C VAL A 45 10.93 -1.07 -2.53
N ARG A 46 11.93 -1.94 -2.52
CA ARG A 46 11.80 -3.28 -3.07
C ARG A 46 11.18 -4.21 -2.04
N LEU A 47 10.00 -4.70 -2.39
CA LEU A 47 9.24 -5.67 -1.63
C LEU A 47 9.47 -7.07 -2.19
N LYS A 48 9.70 -8.03 -1.31
CA LYS A 48 9.63 -9.46 -1.61
C LYS A 48 8.24 -9.95 -1.22
N VAL A 49 7.51 -10.56 -2.15
CA VAL A 49 6.22 -11.19 -1.85
C VAL A 49 6.50 -12.54 -1.20
N ASP A 50 6.16 -12.65 0.08
CA ASP A 50 6.38 -13.86 0.87
C ASP A 50 5.22 -14.83 0.77
N LYS A 51 3.99 -14.29 0.69
CA LYS A 51 2.76 -15.07 0.63
C LYS A 51 1.64 -14.30 -0.05
N VAL A 52 0.83 -14.99 -0.85
CA VAL A 52 -0.46 -14.46 -1.31
C VAL A 52 -1.53 -14.95 -0.33
N LEU A 53 -2.26 -14.02 0.28
CA LEU A 53 -3.33 -14.30 1.26
C LEU A 53 -4.69 -14.46 0.57
N TRP A 54 -4.95 -13.63 -0.43
CA TRP A 54 -6.19 -13.65 -1.19
C TRP A 54 -5.92 -13.22 -2.64
N SER A 55 -6.75 -13.67 -3.56
CA SER A 55 -6.72 -13.25 -4.96
C SER A 55 -8.13 -13.11 -5.48
N ASN A 56 -8.37 -12.06 -6.24
CA ASN A 56 -9.59 -11.90 -6.98
C ASN A 56 -9.69 -13.03 -8.02
N PRO A 57 -10.81 -13.79 -8.07
CA PRO A 57 -10.99 -14.84 -9.07
C PRO A 57 -10.87 -14.35 -10.53
N ASN A 58 -11.05 -13.05 -10.75
CA ASN A 58 -10.96 -12.41 -12.07
C ASN A 58 -9.60 -11.70 -12.32
N ALA A 59 -8.64 -11.77 -11.39
CA ALA A 59 -7.33 -11.15 -11.56
C ALA A 59 -6.64 -11.71 -12.82
N ALA A 60 -6.32 -10.83 -13.77
CA ALA A 60 -5.76 -11.22 -15.07
C ALA A 60 -4.25 -11.55 -14.99
N THR A 61 -3.56 -10.95 -14.03
CA THR A 61 -2.11 -11.08 -13.85
C THR A 61 -1.83 -11.71 -12.50
N PRO A 62 -0.96 -12.73 -12.39
CA PRO A 62 -0.62 -13.32 -11.09
C PRO A 62 0.28 -12.39 -10.27
N ALA A 63 0.11 -12.43 -8.93
CA ALA A 63 0.96 -11.70 -8.00
C ALA A 63 2.46 -11.93 -8.29
N PRO A 64 3.28 -10.87 -8.29
CA PRO A 64 4.69 -10.99 -8.62
C PRO A 64 5.46 -11.61 -7.46
N LYS A 65 6.71 -12.03 -7.70
CA LYS A 65 7.62 -12.45 -6.62
C LYS A 65 8.26 -11.27 -5.90
N THR A 66 8.43 -10.17 -6.62
CA THR A 66 9.03 -8.93 -6.14
C THR A 66 8.25 -7.76 -6.71
N TRP A 67 8.12 -6.70 -5.93
CA TRP A 67 7.36 -5.52 -6.29
C TRP A 67 8.14 -4.27 -5.88
N ASP A 68 8.32 -3.35 -6.81
CA ASP A 68 8.90 -2.04 -6.52
C ASP A 68 7.77 -1.08 -6.15
N PHE A 69 7.73 -0.69 -4.88
CA PHE A 69 6.69 0.15 -4.29
C PHE A 69 7.19 1.59 -4.12
N ASN A 70 6.40 2.55 -4.58
CA ASN A 70 6.71 3.97 -4.38
C ASN A 70 6.29 4.37 -2.97
N ALA A 71 7.27 4.72 -2.14
CA ALA A 71 7.03 5.13 -0.76
C ALA A 71 7.43 6.60 -0.55
N LEU A 72 6.84 7.22 0.46
CA LEU A 72 7.24 8.56 0.89
C LEU A 72 8.70 8.55 1.37
N GLY A 73 9.47 9.50 0.87
CA GLY A 73 10.86 9.71 1.28
C GLY A 73 10.99 10.92 2.19
N TRP A 74 11.68 11.95 1.71
CA TRP A 74 12.01 13.12 2.51
C TRP A 74 11.59 14.40 1.79
N GLU A 75 11.41 15.47 2.54
CA GLU A 75 11.36 16.82 2.01
C GLU A 75 12.67 17.56 2.32
N PHE A 76 13.03 18.52 1.49
CA PHE A 76 14.13 19.44 1.77
C PHE A 76 13.68 20.88 1.51
N THR A 77 14.31 21.81 2.22
CA THR A 77 14.11 23.26 2.07
C THR A 77 15.47 23.98 2.05
N ASP A 78 15.46 25.28 1.78
CA ASP A 78 16.64 26.17 1.84
C ASP A 78 17.82 25.72 0.96
N GLY A 79 17.52 24.96 -0.10
CA GLY A 79 18.51 24.44 -1.05
C GLY A 79 19.45 23.37 -0.47
N ASN A 80 19.16 22.85 0.73
CA ASN A 80 20.03 21.90 1.41
C ASN A 80 19.39 20.49 1.46
N GLN A 81 19.75 19.65 0.49
CA GLN A 81 19.29 18.26 0.42
C GLN A 81 19.86 17.38 1.54
N ASP A 82 20.99 17.76 2.16
CA ASP A 82 21.56 17.02 3.28
C ASP A 82 20.79 17.29 4.59
N ASN A 83 20.09 18.42 4.70
CA ASN A 83 19.23 18.78 5.83
C ASN A 83 17.75 18.46 5.55
N ARG A 84 17.51 17.27 5.02
CA ARG A 84 16.17 16.78 4.68
C ARG A 84 15.40 16.27 5.90
N ARG A 85 14.08 16.46 5.90
CA ARG A 85 13.16 15.96 6.93
C ARG A 85 12.41 14.73 6.44
N LEU A 86 12.38 13.70 7.27
CA LEU A 86 11.62 12.47 7.01
C LEU A 86 10.11 12.77 6.97
N MET A 87 9.45 12.29 5.92
CA MET A 87 8.00 12.48 5.75
C MET A 87 7.23 11.21 6.09
N ALA A 88 6.27 11.29 6.99
CA ALA A 88 5.34 10.20 7.28
C ALA A 88 3.90 10.70 7.12
N MET A 89 3.02 9.82 6.66
CA MET A 89 1.58 10.05 6.77
C MET A 89 1.13 9.62 8.14
N ALA A 90 0.24 10.41 8.74
CA ALA A 90 -0.34 10.09 10.03
C ALA A 90 -1.02 8.73 9.95
N ASP A 91 -0.74 7.87 10.93
CA ASP A 91 -1.36 6.58 11.14
C ASP A 91 -1.14 5.60 9.97
N ARG A 92 0.03 5.70 9.30
CA ARG A 92 0.40 4.84 8.17
C ARG A 92 1.85 4.35 8.28
N PRO A 93 2.13 3.10 7.85
CA PRO A 93 3.50 2.65 7.70
C PRO A 93 4.21 3.47 6.62
N ARG A 94 5.50 3.73 6.84
CA ARG A 94 6.35 4.27 5.77
C ARG A 94 6.81 3.18 4.84
N VAL A 95 6.78 1.92 5.27
CA VAL A 95 7.35 0.77 4.55
C VAL A 95 8.88 0.84 4.63
N GLU A 96 9.41 0.64 5.83
CA GLU A 96 10.83 0.64 6.14
C GLU A 96 11.47 -0.74 5.92
N VAL A 97 12.73 -0.75 5.47
CA VAL A 97 13.48 -1.98 5.21
C VAL A 97 13.62 -2.83 6.47
N GLY A 98 13.43 -4.13 6.34
CA GLY A 98 13.54 -5.10 7.44
C GLY A 98 12.21 -5.42 8.13
N HIS A 99 11.14 -4.70 7.80
CA HIS A 99 9.79 -4.93 8.31
C HIS A 99 8.92 -5.70 7.32
N THR A 100 7.84 -6.27 7.87
CA THR A 100 6.84 -7.04 7.12
C THR A 100 5.49 -6.37 7.15
N TYR A 101 4.77 -6.45 6.04
CA TYR A 101 3.49 -5.79 5.84
C TYR A 101 2.50 -6.71 5.14
N ILE A 102 1.21 -6.48 5.35
CA ILE A 102 0.15 -6.98 4.46
C ILE A 102 -0.27 -5.83 3.56
N MET A 103 -0.30 -6.06 2.25
CA MET A 103 -0.68 -5.04 1.27
C MET A 103 -1.71 -5.56 0.28
N ALA A 104 -2.70 -4.72 -0.03
CA ALA A 104 -3.60 -4.95 -1.16
C ALA A 104 -3.04 -4.27 -2.42
N MET A 105 -3.00 -5.00 -3.52
CA MET A 105 -2.38 -4.56 -4.77
C MET A 105 -3.25 -4.82 -5.98
N GLU A 106 -3.15 -3.94 -6.97
CA GLU A 106 -3.82 -4.01 -8.26
C GLU A 106 -2.81 -3.89 -9.41
N TRP A 107 -3.13 -4.53 -10.54
CA TRP A 107 -2.39 -4.38 -11.77
C TRP A 107 -2.97 -3.22 -12.58
N GLU A 108 -2.21 -2.13 -12.69
CA GLU A 108 -2.52 -1.09 -13.65
C GLU A 108 -1.98 -1.52 -15.03
N PRO A 109 -2.85 -1.75 -16.03
CA PRO A 109 -2.41 -2.13 -17.36
C PRO A 109 -1.65 -0.98 -18.02
N ALA A 110 -0.80 -1.35 -18.98
CA ALA A 110 -0.12 -0.39 -19.85
C ALA A 110 -1.09 0.62 -20.45
N GLU A 111 -0.92 1.92 -20.16
CA GLU A 111 -1.60 2.97 -20.91
C GLU A 111 -0.92 3.18 -22.26
N CYS A 112 -1.69 3.07 -23.33
CA CYS A 112 -1.26 3.46 -24.67
C CYS A 112 -1.25 5.00 -24.79
N ARG A 113 -0.17 5.67 -24.35
CA ARG A 113 0.04 7.11 -24.59
C ARG A 113 1.25 7.37 -25.48
N GLY A 114 1.00 7.61 -26.77
CA GLY A 114 2.00 8.18 -27.69
C GLY A 114 3.25 7.33 -27.90
N GLU A 115 4.36 7.97 -28.28
CA GLU A 115 5.65 7.29 -28.49
C GLU A 115 6.25 6.84 -27.15
N GLY A 116 6.06 5.55 -26.84
CA GLY A 116 6.52 4.89 -25.63
C GLY A 116 5.35 4.33 -24.84
N ALA A 117 4.98 3.07 -25.10
CA ALA A 117 3.98 2.40 -24.26
C ALA A 117 4.52 2.32 -22.83
N ALA A 118 3.78 2.89 -21.87
CA ALA A 118 4.04 2.61 -20.47
C ALA A 118 3.86 1.10 -20.26
N THR A 119 4.81 0.44 -19.60
CA THR A 119 4.60 -0.95 -19.19
C THR A 119 3.60 -0.96 -18.04
N GLY A 120 2.70 -1.94 -18.01
CA GLY A 120 1.81 -2.11 -16.84
C GLY A 120 2.62 -2.29 -15.55
N ALA A 121 2.03 -1.89 -14.43
CA ALA A 121 2.71 -1.86 -13.14
C ALA A 121 1.80 -2.35 -12.03
N TRP A 122 2.41 -2.90 -10.99
CA TRP A 122 1.73 -3.21 -9.74
C TRP A 122 1.68 -1.96 -8.87
N MET A 123 0.49 -1.64 -8.37
CA MET A 123 0.24 -0.52 -7.48
C MET A 123 -0.44 -1.01 -6.20
N GLY A 124 -0.25 -0.29 -5.10
CA GLY A 124 -1.10 -0.46 -3.92
C GLY A 124 -2.43 0.23 -4.16
N LEU A 125 -3.48 -0.14 -3.46
CA LEU A 125 -4.80 0.50 -3.61
C LEU A 125 -4.86 1.97 -3.12
N GLY A 126 -3.72 2.49 -2.66
CA GLY A 126 -3.55 3.82 -2.10
C GLY A 126 -3.31 3.77 -0.60
N GLU A 127 -3.16 4.94 -0.02
CA GLU A 127 -2.77 5.18 1.36
C GLU A 127 -3.77 4.52 2.34
N GLY A 128 -3.32 3.54 3.13
CA GLY A 128 -4.17 2.76 4.04
C GLY A 128 -4.49 1.35 3.54
N SER A 129 -3.90 0.94 2.42
CA SER A 129 -3.92 -0.46 1.95
C SER A 129 -2.69 -1.25 2.40
N GLU A 130 -1.95 -0.71 3.38
CA GLU A 130 -0.72 -1.26 3.95
C GLU A 130 -0.87 -1.44 5.46
N LEU A 131 -0.75 -2.68 5.94
CA LEU A 131 -0.86 -3.02 7.37
C LEU A 131 0.50 -3.45 7.91
N PRO A 132 1.01 -2.89 9.02
CA PRO A 132 2.15 -3.45 9.73
C PRO A 132 1.87 -4.91 10.13
N TYR A 133 2.84 -5.83 9.93
CA TYR A 133 2.61 -7.27 10.13
C TYR A 133 3.80 -8.04 10.75
N ASP A 134 4.63 -7.36 11.53
CA ASP A 134 5.79 -7.99 12.16
C ASP A 134 5.41 -9.12 13.10
N ASN A 135 6.20 -10.20 13.02
CA ASN A 135 5.98 -11.41 13.81
C ASN A 135 4.60 -12.05 13.59
N LYS A 136 4.00 -11.84 12.42
CA LYS A 136 2.69 -12.39 12.02
C LYS A 136 1.51 -11.86 12.85
N VAL A 137 1.62 -10.61 13.29
CA VAL A 137 0.59 -9.92 14.07
C VAL A 137 0.22 -8.63 13.36
N ILE A 138 -1.04 -8.47 12.99
CA ILE A 138 -1.55 -7.26 12.31
C ILE A 138 -1.46 -6.06 13.26
N GLY A 139 -0.98 -4.94 12.73
CA GLY A 139 -0.72 -3.70 13.47
C GLY A 139 0.58 -3.73 14.29
N LYS A 140 1.37 -4.81 14.24
CA LYS A 140 2.72 -4.86 14.84
C LYS A 140 3.77 -4.46 13.82
N GLY A 141 4.77 -3.69 14.22
CA GLY A 141 5.91 -3.37 13.38
C GLY A 141 6.05 -1.89 13.12
N GLU A 142 6.57 -1.51 11.97
CA GLU A 142 6.81 -0.11 11.67
C GLU A 142 5.55 0.66 11.29
N GLU A 143 5.40 1.84 11.90
CA GLU A 143 4.39 2.84 11.59
C GLU A 143 5.01 4.25 11.70
N GLU A 144 4.76 5.13 10.73
CA GLU A 144 5.34 6.49 10.68
C GLU A 144 6.87 6.57 10.82
N GLY A 145 7.60 5.51 10.46
CA GLY A 145 9.05 5.39 10.59
C GLY A 145 9.49 5.01 12.00
N ARG A 146 8.58 4.52 12.84
CA ARG A 146 8.82 4.11 14.23
C ARG A 146 8.27 2.72 14.49
N LEU A 147 8.95 1.98 15.37
CA LEU A 147 8.46 0.67 15.78
C LEU A 147 7.27 0.80 16.75
N GLN A 148 6.18 0.12 16.44
CA GLN A 148 5.01 -0.10 17.29
C GLN A 148 5.08 -1.50 17.91
N ASP A 149 5.28 -1.57 19.22
CA ASP A 149 5.15 -2.78 20.03
C ASP A 149 4.67 -2.41 21.45
N PRO A 150 3.46 -2.82 21.88
CA PRO A 150 2.49 -3.69 21.21
C PRO A 150 1.76 -3.01 20.02
N PRO A 151 0.99 -3.76 19.21
CA PRO A 151 0.08 -3.17 18.23
C PRO A 151 -0.79 -2.11 18.86
N ASN A 152 -0.92 -0.96 18.20
CA ASN A 152 -1.65 0.17 18.76
C ASN A 152 -3.16 -0.02 18.58
N ALA A 153 -3.80 -0.80 19.46
CA ALA A 153 -5.26 -0.93 19.51
C ALA A 153 -5.99 0.38 19.92
N ALA A 154 -5.24 1.41 20.35
CA ALA A 154 -5.79 2.59 21.02
C ALA A 154 -6.33 3.69 20.07
N ARG A 155 -6.37 3.48 18.75
CA ARG A 155 -7.03 4.42 17.83
C ARG A 155 -8.55 4.22 17.68
N ALA A 156 -9.15 3.22 18.35
CA ALA A 156 -10.60 2.99 18.42
C ALA A 156 -11.42 4.12 19.12
N GLY A 157 -10.86 5.33 19.26
CA GLY A 157 -11.40 6.41 20.08
C GLY A 157 -11.44 7.80 19.44
N VAL A 158 -11.27 7.96 18.13
CA VAL A 158 -11.39 9.28 17.46
C VAL A 158 -12.73 9.39 16.72
N THR A 159 -13.73 9.91 17.45
CA THR A 159 -15.02 10.47 17.00
C THR A 159 -15.99 9.55 16.23
N GLU A 160 -17.18 9.36 16.85
CA GLU A 160 -18.35 8.53 16.55
C GLU A 160 -18.99 8.55 15.14
N THR A 161 -18.31 8.89 14.04
CA THR A 161 -18.98 8.97 12.72
C THR A 161 -18.35 8.19 11.57
N ALA A 162 -17.15 7.63 11.71
CA ALA A 162 -16.56 6.76 10.69
C ALA A 162 -16.40 5.34 11.22
N PRO A 163 -16.77 4.29 10.45
CA PRO A 163 -16.44 2.92 10.82
C PRO A 163 -14.92 2.77 10.95
N ALA A 164 -14.48 1.90 11.86
CA ALA A 164 -13.06 1.57 12.01
C ALA A 164 -12.52 0.99 10.71
N GLY A 165 -11.27 1.31 10.37
CA GLY A 165 -10.60 0.68 9.23
C GLY A 165 -10.22 -0.77 9.55
N LEU A 166 -9.89 -1.52 8.50
CA LEU A 166 -9.51 -2.92 8.57
C LEU A 166 -8.31 -3.16 9.51
N GLU A 167 -7.40 -2.20 9.60
CA GLU A 167 -6.26 -2.23 10.52
C GLU A 167 -6.73 -2.23 11.98
N GLU A 168 -7.60 -1.29 12.35
CA GLU A 168 -8.10 -1.15 13.70
C GLU A 168 -8.97 -2.34 14.11
N GLU A 169 -9.78 -2.87 13.19
CA GLU A 169 -10.62 -4.05 13.41
C GLU A 169 -9.80 -5.32 13.66
N LEU A 170 -8.63 -5.43 13.03
CA LEU A 170 -7.78 -6.62 13.07
C LEU A 170 -6.50 -6.45 13.89
N ALA A 171 -6.34 -5.33 14.59
CA ALA A 171 -5.15 -5.07 15.41
C ALA A 171 -4.92 -6.20 16.44
N GLY A 172 -3.71 -6.76 16.41
CA GLY A 172 -3.34 -7.92 17.26
C GLY A 172 -3.80 -9.28 16.73
N ALA A 173 -4.57 -9.33 15.64
CA ALA A 173 -4.99 -10.57 15.00
C ALA A 173 -3.91 -11.13 14.05
N THR A 174 -4.23 -12.27 13.42
CA THR A 174 -3.36 -12.94 12.44
C THR A 174 -3.93 -12.82 11.03
N GLU A 175 -3.12 -13.11 10.01
CA GLU A 175 -3.57 -13.17 8.60
C GLU A 175 -4.77 -14.10 8.37
N THR A 176 -5.00 -15.12 9.20
CA THR A 176 -6.17 -16.02 9.07
C THR A 176 -7.47 -15.27 9.31
N ALA A 177 -7.50 -14.34 10.27
CA ALA A 177 -8.67 -13.52 10.54
C ALA A 177 -8.98 -12.58 9.37
N LEU A 178 -7.95 -11.95 8.82
CA LEU A 178 -8.06 -11.14 7.60
C LEU A 178 -8.61 -11.94 6.43
N VAL A 179 -8.06 -13.12 6.16
CA VAL A 179 -8.52 -13.99 5.07
C VAL A 179 -9.99 -14.40 5.24
N SER A 180 -10.45 -14.65 6.47
CA SER A 180 -11.88 -14.90 6.74
C SER A 180 -12.74 -13.72 6.31
N GLN A 181 -12.39 -12.51 6.76
CA GLN A 181 -13.14 -11.29 6.43
C GLN A 181 -13.13 -11.00 4.92
N LEU A 182 -12.01 -11.17 4.23
CA LEU A 182 -11.92 -11.00 2.78
C LEU A 182 -12.81 -12.00 2.05
N ASN A 183 -12.85 -13.27 2.48
CA ASN A 183 -13.72 -14.26 1.84
C ASN A 183 -15.21 -13.99 2.10
N GLU A 184 -15.57 -13.53 3.30
CA GLU A 184 -16.93 -13.14 3.65
C GLU A 184 -17.39 -11.92 2.83
N ALA A 185 -16.52 -10.91 2.69
CA ALA A 185 -16.79 -9.72 1.87
C ALA A 185 -16.95 -10.09 0.40
N ALA A 186 -16.05 -10.91 -0.17
CA ALA A 186 -16.11 -11.33 -1.57
C ALA A 186 -17.34 -12.21 -1.90
N ALA A 187 -17.88 -12.93 -0.91
CA ALA A 187 -19.09 -13.75 -1.07
C ALA A 187 -20.40 -12.94 -0.96
N SER A 188 -20.32 -11.73 -0.42
CA SER A 188 -21.47 -10.83 -0.32
C SER A 188 -21.74 -10.21 -1.68
N PRO A 189 -22.99 -10.22 -2.19
CA PRO A 189 -23.30 -9.60 -3.47
C PRO A 189 -23.14 -8.08 -3.35
N ALA A 190 -22.01 -7.55 -3.82
CA ALA A 190 -21.82 -6.12 -4.01
C ALA A 190 -22.92 -5.61 -4.95
N SER A 191 -23.67 -4.59 -4.53
CA SER A 191 -24.62 -3.88 -5.38
C SER A 191 -23.84 -3.30 -6.57
N SER A 192 -23.96 -3.94 -7.73
CA SER A 192 -23.11 -3.67 -8.88
C SER A 192 -23.38 -2.28 -9.47
N SER A 193 -22.44 -1.34 -9.30
CA SER A 193 -22.28 -0.22 -10.24
C SER A 193 -21.16 -0.56 -11.21
N VAL A 194 -21.55 -1.05 -12.38
CA VAL A 194 -20.64 -1.40 -13.48
C VAL A 194 -20.03 -0.12 -14.03
N LEU A 195 -18.73 0.09 -13.83
CA LEU A 195 -17.91 0.99 -14.64
C LEU A 195 -17.20 0.13 -15.70
N GLY A 196 -17.46 0.48 -16.96
CA GLY A 196 -17.24 -0.37 -18.12
C GLY A 196 -15.78 -0.69 -18.40
N ALA A 197 -15.52 -1.96 -18.68
CA ALA A 197 -14.31 -2.41 -19.35
C ALA A 197 -14.16 -1.73 -20.71
N GLN A 198 -13.08 -0.99 -20.93
CA GLN A 198 -12.68 -0.60 -22.28
C GLN A 198 -11.94 -1.75 -22.97
N ALA A 199 -12.26 -1.88 -24.26
CA ALA A 199 -11.87 -2.97 -25.14
C ALA A 199 -10.35 -3.13 -25.29
N GLY A 200 -9.91 -4.38 -25.35
CA GLY A 200 -8.54 -4.75 -25.70
C GLY A 200 -8.19 -4.37 -27.14
N CYS A 201 -6.90 -4.11 -27.37
CA CYS A 201 -6.37 -3.79 -28.69
C CYS A 201 -6.34 -5.04 -29.59
N SER A 202 -6.80 -4.87 -30.84
CA SER A 202 -6.63 -5.83 -31.95
C SER A 202 -5.31 -5.58 -32.68
#